data_AF-A0A7D5J9K4-F1
#
_entry.id   AF-A0A7D5J9K4-F1
#
_cell.length_a   1.000
_cell.length_b   1.000
_cell.length_c   1.000
_cell.angle_alpha   90.00
_cell.angle_beta   90.00
_cell.angle_gamma   90.00
#
_symmetry.space_group_name_H-M   'P 1'
#
loop_
_entity.id
_entity.type
_entity.pdbx_description
1 polymer ?
#
loop_
_entity_poly.entity_id
_entity_poly.type
_entity_poly.pdbx_seq_one_letter_code
_entity_poly.pdbx_strand_id
1 'polypeptide(L)'
;GVENIHGSAAIARAYSRAYEETFTLTFVTGRTVGIGAYLARLGIRCIQRLDQPIILTGFSALNKLLGREVYSSHMQLGGPKIMATNGVVHLTVTDDLEGVFNILRWLSYVPANIGGPLPITKPLDPPDRPVAYIPENTCDPRAAIRGVDDSQGKWLGGMFDKDSFVETFEGWAKTVVTGRAKLGGIPVGVIAVETQTMMELTPADPGQLDSHERSVPRAGQVWFPDSATKTARALLDFNREGLPLFILANWRGFSGGQRDLFEGILQAGSTIVENLRTYNQPAFVYIPMAGELRGGAWVVVDSKINPDRIECYAERTAKGNVLEPQGLIEI
;
A
#
# COMPACT_ATOMS: atom_id res chain seq x y z
N GLY A 1 -24.96 27.34 10.05
CA GLY A 1 -24.02 28.36 9.53
C GLY A 1 -22.61 28.02 9.94
N VAL A 2 -21.83 29.00 10.39
CA VAL A 2 -20.42 28.84 10.81
C VAL A 2 -20.25 27.91 12.02
N GLU A 3 -21.28 27.76 12.85
CA GLU A 3 -21.33 26.84 13.99
C GLU A 3 -21.17 25.37 13.56
N ASN A 4 -21.72 25.01 12.39
CA ASN A 4 -21.54 23.66 11.82
C ASN A 4 -20.10 23.43 11.33
N ILE A 5 -19.45 24.48 10.82
CA ILE A 5 -18.04 24.43 10.38
C ILE A 5 -17.14 24.29 11.61
N HIS A 6 -17.43 25.03 12.67
CA HIS A 6 -16.73 24.88 13.95
C HIS A 6 -16.89 23.47 14.53
N GLY A 7 -18.11 22.91 14.51
CA GLY A 7 -18.34 21.51 14.90
C GLY A 7 -17.62 20.50 14.00
N SER A 8 -17.54 20.76 12.69
CA SER A 8 -16.78 19.94 11.75
C SER A 8 -15.29 19.90 12.08
N ALA A 9 -14.72 21.04 12.49
CA ALA A 9 -13.32 21.10 12.94
C ALA A 9 -13.10 20.30 14.24
N ALA A 10 -14.07 20.30 15.16
CA ALA A 10 -13.98 19.52 16.39
C ALA A 10 -13.89 18.01 16.12
N ILE A 11 -14.72 17.48 15.22
CA ILE A 11 -14.66 16.05 14.85
C ILE A 11 -13.43 15.72 14.00
N ALA A 12 -12.95 16.63 13.15
CA ALA A 12 -11.69 16.46 12.42
C ALA A 12 -10.51 16.28 13.38
N ARG A 13 -10.41 17.15 14.40
CA ARG A 13 -9.39 17.05 15.45
C ARG A 13 -9.51 15.73 16.20
N ALA A 14 -10.71 15.35 16.63
CA ALA A 14 -10.94 14.12 17.38
C ALA A 14 -10.52 12.88 16.58
N TYR A 15 -10.87 12.81 15.29
CA TYR A 15 -10.56 11.66 14.46
C TYR A 15 -9.09 11.60 14.05
N SER A 16 -8.46 12.76 13.79
CA SER A 16 -7.01 12.86 13.57
C SER A 16 -6.22 12.33 14.78
N ARG A 17 -6.66 12.69 16.00
CA ARG A 17 -6.08 12.17 17.24
C ARG A 17 -6.37 10.68 17.43
N ALA A 18 -7.58 10.23 17.13
CA ALA A 18 -7.96 8.83 17.24
C ALA A 18 -7.07 7.92 16.38
N TYR A 19 -6.62 8.36 15.20
CA TYR A 19 -5.68 7.58 14.39
C TYR A 19 -4.32 7.34 15.09
N GLU A 20 -3.90 8.22 16.00
CA GLU A 20 -2.68 8.03 16.79
C GLU A 20 -2.90 7.16 18.03
N GLU A 21 -4.13 7.13 18.56
CA GLU A 21 -4.46 6.55 19.86
C GLU A 21 -5.30 5.25 19.76
N THR A 22 -5.80 4.89 18.58
CA THR A 22 -6.57 3.65 18.36
C THR A 22 -6.56 3.20 16.90
N PHE A 23 -7.14 2.02 16.64
CA PHE A 23 -7.48 1.59 15.29
C PHE A 23 -8.67 2.42 14.77
N THR A 24 -8.46 3.09 13.64
CA THR A 24 -9.49 3.82 12.90
C THR A 24 -9.69 3.19 11.53
N LEU A 25 -10.94 3.04 11.11
CA LEU A 25 -11.31 2.61 9.78
C LEU A 25 -12.60 3.29 9.35
N THR A 26 -12.64 3.76 8.11
CA THR A 26 -13.83 4.36 7.50
C THR A 26 -14.40 3.44 6.43
N PHE A 27 -15.69 3.13 6.52
CA PHE A 27 -16.41 2.41 5.47
C PHE A 27 -17.38 3.36 4.75
N VAL A 28 -17.12 3.61 3.47
CA VAL A 28 -17.91 4.50 2.61
C VAL A 28 -19.02 3.68 1.96
N THR A 29 -20.13 3.58 2.68
CA THR A 29 -21.39 2.91 2.25
C THR A 29 -22.35 3.84 1.50
N GLY A 30 -22.14 5.15 1.61
CA GLY A 30 -22.94 6.18 0.94
C GLY A 30 -22.07 7.36 0.49
N ARG A 31 -22.69 8.30 -0.24
CA ARG A 31 -22.03 9.54 -0.67
C ARG A 31 -21.41 10.28 0.52
N THR A 32 -20.09 10.41 0.51
CA THR A 32 -19.29 11.03 1.57
C THR A 32 -18.82 12.41 1.12
N VAL A 33 -19.26 13.48 1.79
CA VAL A 33 -19.09 14.88 1.33
C VAL A 33 -18.39 15.77 2.36
N GLY A 34 -17.48 16.63 1.90
CA GLY A 34 -16.89 17.70 2.68
C GLY A 34 -16.12 17.17 3.89
N ILE A 35 -16.60 17.46 5.11
CA ILE A 35 -15.98 16.95 6.34
C ILE A 35 -15.95 15.41 6.37
N GLY A 36 -16.96 14.73 5.82
CA GLY A 36 -16.94 13.27 5.73
C GLY A 36 -15.77 12.73 4.90
N ALA A 37 -15.41 13.43 3.80
CA ALA A 37 -14.27 13.07 2.97
C ALA A 37 -12.94 13.30 3.71
N TYR A 38 -12.84 14.39 4.48
CA TYR A 38 -11.71 14.61 5.36
C TYR A 38 -11.60 13.54 6.45
N LEU A 39 -12.71 13.13 7.07
CA LEU A 39 -12.70 12.05 8.06
C LEU A 39 -12.22 10.74 7.43
N ALA A 40 -12.73 10.37 6.25
CA ALA A 40 -12.25 9.20 5.52
C ALA A 40 -10.72 9.22 5.31
N ARG A 41 -10.16 10.41 5.02
CA ARG A 41 -8.70 10.57 4.89
C ARG A 41 -7.96 10.61 6.22
N LEU A 42 -8.48 11.27 7.26
CA LEU A 42 -7.83 11.44 8.57
C LEU A 42 -7.78 10.12 9.36
N GLY A 43 -8.75 9.24 9.17
CA GLY A 43 -8.72 7.88 9.73
C GLY A 43 -7.82 6.91 8.97
N ILE A 44 -7.22 7.37 7.86
CA ILE A 44 -6.31 6.64 6.97
C ILE A 44 -6.94 5.42 6.29
N ARG A 45 -7.31 4.40 7.06
CA ARG A 45 -7.83 3.12 6.57
C ARG A 45 -9.24 3.33 6.03
N CYS A 46 -9.43 3.06 4.75
CA CYS A 46 -10.68 3.37 4.07
C CYS A 46 -11.09 2.22 3.14
N ILE A 47 -12.32 1.75 3.31
CA ILE A 47 -13.01 0.81 2.42
C ILE A 47 -14.09 1.59 1.68
N GLN A 48 -14.15 1.47 0.36
CA GLN A 48 -15.11 2.21 -0.47
C GLN A 48 -15.99 1.26 -1.29
N ARG A 49 -17.30 1.48 -1.28
CA ARG A 49 -18.17 0.81 -2.24
C ARG A 49 -17.98 1.29 -3.66
N LEU A 50 -18.09 0.36 -4.62
CA LEU A 50 -17.86 0.66 -6.04
C LEU A 50 -18.79 1.74 -6.61
N ASP A 51 -19.98 1.89 -6.03
CA ASP A 51 -21.03 2.79 -6.47
C ASP A 51 -21.15 4.07 -5.62
N GLN A 52 -20.20 4.33 -4.71
CA GLN A 52 -20.29 5.45 -3.76
C GLN A 52 -19.10 6.42 -3.86
N PRO A 53 -19.32 7.74 -3.94
CA PRO A 53 -18.24 8.71 -4.10
C PRO A 53 -17.77 9.33 -2.78
N ILE A 54 -16.48 9.69 -2.73
CA ILE A 54 -15.86 10.54 -1.71
C ILE A 54 -15.53 11.90 -2.37
N ILE A 55 -16.18 12.99 -1.96
CA ILE A 55 -16.04 14.30 -2.63
C ILE A 55 -15.95 15.44 -1.63
N LEU A 56 -15.29 16.52 -2.02
CA LEU A 56 -15.36 17.79 -1.26
C LEU A 56 -16.57 18.62 -1.69
N THR A 57 -16.75 18.77 -3.00
CA THR A 57 -17.81 19.58 -3.62
C THR A 57 -18.51 18.75 -4.69
N GLY A 58 -19.83 18.91 -4.80
CA GLY A 58 -20.63 18.22 -5.82
C GLY A 58 -20.36 18.74 -7.24
N PHE A 59 -20.50 17.87 -8.23
CA PHE A 59 -20.15 18.18 -9.63
C PHE A 59 -20.98 19.35 -10.19
N SER A 60 -22.27 19.43 -9.86
CA SER A 60 -23.14 20.52 -10.32
C SER A 60 -22.70 21.89 -9.80
N ALA A 61 -22.17 21.95 -8.57
CA ALA A 61 -21.64 23.18 -8.01
C ALA A 61 -20.33 23.61 -8.69
N LEU A 62 -19.46 22.64 -9.05
CA LEU A 62 -18.26 22.91 -9.83
C LEU A 62 -18.60 23.41 -11.24
N ASN A 63 -19.54 22.78 -11.93
CA ASN A 63 -19.98 23.24 -13.25
C ASN A 63 -20.55 24.66 -13.20
N LYS A 64 -21.36 24.97 -12.17
CA LYS A 64 -21.88 26.32 -11.96
C LYS A 64 -20.77 27.34 -11.72
N LEU A 65 -19.74 26.99 -10.95
CA LEU A 65 -18.57 27.84 -10.71
C LEU A 65 -17.76 28.07 -11.99
N LEU A 66 -17.60 27.03 -12.82
CA LEU A 66 -16.85 27.07 -14.07
C LEU A 66 -17.63 27.70 -15.23
N GLY A 67 -18.94 27.92 -15.07
CA GLY A 67 -19.82 28.49 -16.10
C GLY A 67 -20.10 27.55 -17.28
N ARG A 68 -19.73 26.26 -17.18
CA ARG A 68 -19.92 25.25 -18.22
C ARG A 68 -20.02 23.84 -17.62
N GLU A 69 -20.62 22.91 -18.36
CA GLU A 69 -20.75 21.51 -17.95
C GLU A 69 -19.44 20.75 -18.17
N VAL A 70 -18.57 20.73 -17.15
CA VAL A 70 -17.27 20.04 -17.18
C VAL A 70 -17.37 18.61 -16.68
N TYR A 71 -18.12 18.40 -15.60
CA TYR A 71 -18.25 17.11 -14.94
C TYR A 71 -19.68 16.56 -15.09
N SER A 72 -19.81 15.24 -15.19
CA SER A 72 -21.09 14.56 -15.43
C SER A 72 -21.65 13.82 -14.20
N SER A 73 -20.80 13.49 -13.23
CA SER A 73 -21.24 12.75 -12.04
C SER A 73 -20.32 12.95 -10.83
N HIS A 74 -20.84 12.65 -9.64
CA HIS A 74 -20.01 12.58 -8.43
C HIS A 74 -18.98 11.44 -8.50
N MET A 75 -19.28 10.35 -9.20
CA MET A 75 -18.37 9.21 -9.37
C MET A 75 -17.14 9.58 -10.22
N GLN A 76 -17.29 10.51 -11.17
CA GLN A 76 -16.17 11.05 -11.93
C GLN A 76 -15.16 11.80 -11.04
N LEU A 77 -15.62 12.43 -9.96
CA LEU A 77 -14.78 13.20 -9.04
C LEU A 77 -14.18 12.34 -7.92
N GLY A 78 -14.96 11.39 -7.41
CA GLY A 78 -14.68 10.74 -6.14
C GLY A 78 -14.96 9.25 -6.09
N GLY A 79 -15.26 8.61 -7.22
CA GLY A 79 -15.45 7.18 -7.30
C GLY A 79 -14.14 6.40 -7.15
N PRO A 80 -14.20 5.05 -7.11
CA PRO A 80 -13.03 4.18 -6.98
C PRO A 80 -11.96 4.40 -8.06
N LYS A 81 -12.36 4.76 -9.29
CA LYS A 81 -11.43 5.09 -10.39
C LYS A 81 -10.49 6.26 -10.06
N ILE A 82 -10.84 7.08 -9.08
CA ILE A 82 -10.02 8.16 -8.54
C ILE A 82 -9.43 7.76 -7.18
N MET A 83 -10.26 7.34 -6.24
CA MET A 83 -9.85 7.19 -4.83
C MET A 83 -9.07 5.89 -4.55
N ALA A 84 -9.33 4.82 -5.29
CA ALA A 84 -8.57 3.57 -5.17
C ALA A 84 -7.26 3.60 -5.98
N THR A 85 -7.11 4.56 -6.89
CA THR A 85 -5.94 4.73 -7.77
C THR A 85 -4.99 5.83 -7.29
N ASN A 86 -5.31 6.55 -6.21
CA ASN A 86 -4.51 7.65 -5.67
C ASN A 86 -4.10 7.50 -4.19
N GLY A 87 -4.35 6.33 -3.57
CA GLY A 87 -3.93 6.06 -2.19
C GLY A 87 -4.83 6.63 -1.09
N VAL A 88 -6.04 7.08 -1.42
CA VAL A 88 -7.06 7.41 -0.42
C VAL A 88 -7.75 6.13 0.10
N VAL A 89 -8.12 5.23 -0.81
CA VAL A 89 -8.87 4.01 -0.50
C VAL A 89 -7.96 2.79 -0.51
N HIS A 90 -8.05 1.98 0.54
CA HIS A 90 -7.26 0.76 0.68
C HIS A 90 -7.91 -0.44 0.01
N LEU A 91 -9.24 -0.54 0.08
CA LEU A 91 -10.03 -1.63 -0.48
C LEU A 91 -11.32 -1.10 -1.13
N THR A 92 -11.72 -1.74 -2.22
CA THR A 92 -13.02 -1.50 -2.86
C THR A 92 -13.90 -2.73 -2.74
N VAL A 93 -15.20 -2.52 -2.50
CA VAL A 93 -16.17 -3.61 -2.31
C VAL A 93 -17.43 -3.37 -3.13
N THR A 94 -18.10 -4.45 -3.52
CA THR A 94 -19.30 -4.41 -4.36
C THR A 94 -20.55 -4.02 -3.57
N ASP A 95 -20.65 -4.44 -2.31
CA ASP A 95 -21.80 -4.18 -1.44
C ASP A 95 -21.40 -3.99 0.04
N ASP A 96 -22.41 -3.72 0.88
CA ASP A 96 -22.21 -3.47 2.31
C ASP A 96 -21.81 -4.74 3.09
N LEU A 97 -22.27 -5.92 2.66
CA LEU A 97 -21.94 -7.17 3.33
C LEU A 97 -20.47 -7.51 3.13
N GLU A 98 -19.97 -7.38 1.89
CA GLU A 98 -18.56 -7.51 1.56
C GLU A 98 -17.72 -6.44 2.29
N GLY A 99 -18.24 -5.22 2.41
CA GLY A 99 -17.64 -4.17 3.22
C GLY A 99 -17.44 -4.59 4.67
N VAL A 100 -18.51 -5.01 5.35
CA VAL A 100 -18.46 -5.47 6.75
C VAL A 100 -17.56 -6.70 6.90
N PHE A 101 -17.61 -7.65 5.96
CA PHE A 101 -16.71 -8.81 5.96
C PHE A 101 -15.24 -8.37 5.94
N ASN A 102 -14.87 -7.43 5.08
CA ASN A 102 -13.51 -6.91 5.01
C ASN A 102 -13.11 -6.11 6.25
N ILE A 103 -14.04 -5.41 6.92
CA ILE A 103 -13.78 -4.76 8.21
C ILE A 103 -13.39 -5.81 9.26
N LEU A 104 -14.21 -6.87 9.41
CA LEU A 104 -13.94 -7.94 10.37
C LEU A 104 -12.65 -8.69 10.04
N ARG A 105 -12.40 -8.92 8.75
CA ARG A 105 -11.17 -9.54 8.26
C ARG A 105 -9.96 -8.69 8.62
N TRP A 106 -10.01 -7.37 8.41
CA TRP A 106 -8.92 -6.46 8.80
C TRP A 106 -8.69 -6.46 10.31
N LEU A 107 -9.76 -6.38 11.11
CA LEU A 107 -9.68 -6.45 12.57
C LEU A 107 -9.07 -7.78 13.06
N SER A 108 -9.19 -8.87 12.29
CA SER A 108 -8.58 -10.16 12.65
C SER A 108 -7.04 -10.17 12.67
N TYR A 109 -6.40 -9.12 12.15
CA TYR A 109 -4.94 -8.92 12.24
C TYR A 109 -4.54 -7.97 13.37
N VAL A 110 -5.47 -7.19 13.92
CA VAL A 110 -5.18 -6.05 14.80
C VAL A 110 -5.41 -6.44 16.27
N PRO A 111 -4.49 -6.05 17.20
CA PRO A 111 -4.72 -6.21 18.63
C PRO A 111 -6.02 -5.54 19.11
N ALA A 112 -6.64 -6.09 20.15
CA ALA A 112 -7.88 -5.55 20.71
C ALA A 112 -7.72 -4.16 21.34
N ASN A 113 -6.50 -3.78 21.71
CA ASN A 113 -6.12 -2.47 22.23
C ASN A 113 -4.67 -2.16 21.86
N ILE A 114 -4.31 -0.88 21.81
CA ILE A 114 -2.94 -0.46 21.49
C ILE A 114 -1.94 -1.04 22.49
N GLY A 115 -0.86 -1.62 21.98
CA GLY A 115 0.17 -2.27 22.79
C GLY A 115 -0.26 -3.64 23.36
N GLY A 116 -1.48 -4.08 23.08
CA GLY A 116 -1.95 -5.42 23.42
C GLY A 116 -1.29 -6.52 22.58
N PRO A 117 -1.50 -7.80 22.96
CA PRO A 117 -0.96 -8.92 22.21
C PRO A 117 -1.60 -9.04 20.82
N LEU A 118 -0.83 -9.51 19.84
CA LEU A 118 -1.34 -9.85 18.52
C LEU A 118 -2.41 -10.95 18.62
N PRO A 119 -3.47 -10.92 17.80
CA PRO A 119 -4.48 -11.96 17.74
C PRO A 119 -3.97 -13.21 17.00
N ILE A 120 -3.01 -13.92 17.61
CA ILE A 120 -2.44 -15.15 17.06
C ILE A 120 -3.51 -16.24 17.05
N THR A 121 -3.73 -16.84 15.88
CA THR A 121 -4.71 -17.92 15.69
C THR A 121 -4.01 -19.25 15.44
N LYS A 122 -4.64 -20.38 15.77
CA LYS A 122 -4.12 -21.69 15.36
C LYS A 122 -4.11 -21.77 13.82
N PRO A 123 -2.96 -21.99 13.16
CA PRO A 123 -2.93 -22.04 11.70
C PRO A 123 -3.59 -23.31 11.18
N LEU A 124 -4.36 -23.18 10.11
CA LEU A 124 -4.85 -24.31 9.31
C LEU A 124 -3.78 -24.80 8.33
N ASP A 125 -2.90 -23.89 7.92
CA ASP A 125 -1.74 -24.15 7.07
C ASP A 125 -0.50 -24.47 7.93
N PRO A 126 0.05 -25.70 7.90
CA PRO A 126 1.13 -26.09 8.80
C PRO A 126 2.38 -25.21 8.63
N PRO A 127 2.92 -24.61 9.70
CA PRO A 127 4.08 -23.70 9.60
C PRO A 127 5.38 -24.41 9.21
N ASP A 128 5.44 -25.74 9.36
CA ASP A 128 6.57 -26.59 9.01
C ASP A 128 6.56 -27.06 7.55
N ARG A 129 5.52 -26.71 6.77
CA ARG A 129 5.51 -27.02 5.34
C ARG A 129 6.61 -26.25 4.59
N PRO A 130 7.18 -26.81 3.53
CA PRO A 130 8.05 -26.04 2.65
C PRO A 130 7.26 -24.98 1.86
N VAL A 131 7.95 -23.90 1.47
CA VAL A 131 7.48 -23.01 0.41
C VAL A 131 7.62 -23.74 -0.92
N ALA A 132 6.51 -24.00 -1.59
CA ALA A 132 6.48 -24.78 -2.84
C ALA A 132 6.52 -23.89 -4.09
N TYR A 133 6.17 -22.61 -3.97
CA TYR A 133 6.39 -21.63 -5.03
C TYR A 133 7.88 -21.38 -5.22
N ILE A 134 8.37 -21.59 -6.44
CA ILE A 134 9.76 -21.35 -6.86
C ILE A 134 9.70 -20.47 -8.11
N PRO A 135 10.23 -19.23 -8.08
CA PRO A 135 10.27 -18.39 -9.26
C PRO A 135 11.28 -18.93 -10.29
N GLU A 136 10.90 -18.95 -11.57
CA GLU A 136 11.81 -19.39 -12.64
C GLU A 136 12.85 -18.30 -12.99
N ASN A 137 12.37 -17.10 -13.34
CA ASN A 137 13.21 -15.98 -13.78
C ASN A 137 13.01 -14.73 -12.93
N THR A 138 11.76 -14.38 -12.65
CA THR A 138 11.38 -13.25 -11.82
C THR A 138 10.43 -13.70 -10.72
N CYS A 139 10.55 -13.08 -9.55
CA CYS A 139 9.69 -13.36 -8.41
C CYS A 139 8.37 -12.59 -8.55
N ASP A 140 7.25 -13.29 -8.75
CA ASP A 140 5.92 -12.69 -8.62
C ASP A 140 5.66 -12.44 -7.13
N PRO A 141 5.44 -11.18 -6.70
CA PRO A 141 5.25 -10.86 -5.30
C PRO A 141 4.01 -11.54 -4.70
N ARG A 142 2.91 -11.65 -5.44
CA ARG A 142 1.67 -12.25 -4.92
C ARG A 142 1.85 -13.76 -4.79
N ALA A 143 2.44 -14.41 -5.78
CA ALA A 143 2.73 -15.84 -5.70
C ALA A 143 3.71 -16.17 -4.56
N ALA A 144 4.75 -15.34 -4.35
CA ALA A 144 5.66 -15.48 -3.23
C ALA A 144 4.95 -15.36 -1.87
N ILE A 145 3.93 -14.49 -1.78
CA ILE A 145 3.16 -14.28 -0.55
C ILE A 145 2.15 -15.41 -0.31
N ARG A 146 1.17 -15.58 -1.22
CA ARG A 146 -0.02 -16.42 -1.00
C ARG A 146 0.02 -17.78 -1.73
N GLY A 147 1.08 -18.02 -2.49
CA GLY A 147 1.15 -19.15 -3.42
C GLY A 147 0.37 -18.91 -4.72
N VAL A 148 0.41 -19.92 -5.59
CA VAL A 148 -0.25 -19.91 -6.89
C VAL A 148 -0.69 -21.33 -7.25
N ASP A 149 -1.75 -21.49 -8.01
CA ASP A 149 -2.13 -22.80 -8.55
C ASP A 149 -1.33 -23.10 -9.82
N ASP A 150 -0.78 -24.30 -9.93
CA ASP A 150 -0.10 -24.76 -11.14
C ASP A 150 -1.08 -25.09 -12.28
N SER A 151 -0.56 -25.48 -13.44
CA SER A 151 -1.36 -25.84 -14.62
C SER A 151 -2.29 -27.04 -14.40
N GLN A 152 -2.09 -27.81 -13.33
CA GLN A 152 -2.92 -28.96 -12.93
C GLN A 152 -3.88 -28.62 -11.78
N GLY A 153 -3.91 -27.35 -11.33
CA GLY A 153 -4.74 -26.90 -10.21
C GLY A 153 -4.19 -27.29 -8.84
N LYS A 154 -2.94 -27.74 -8.75
CA LYS A 154 -2.28 -27.99 -7.48
C LYS A 154 -1.72 -26.67 -6.94
N TRP A 155 -2.12 -26.34 -5.72
CA TRP A 155 -1.62 -25.15 -5.03
C TRP A 155 -0.13 -25.31 -4.67
N LEU A 156 0.69 -24.41 -5.19
CA LEU A 156 2.08 -24.20 -4.84
C LEU A 156 2.15 -23.13 -3.76
N GLY A 157 2.22 -23.55 -2.49
CA GLY A 157 2.18 -22.66 -1.35
C GLY A 157 3.31 -21.64 -1.30
N GLY A 158 2.94 -20.39 -1.00
CA GLY A 158 3.86 -19.27 -0.77
C GLY A 158 4.43 -19.26 0.65
N MET A 159 5.05 -18.14 1.02
CA MET A 159 5.70 -17.94 2.32
C MET A 159 4.69 -17.82 3.48
N PHE A 160 3.52 -17.24 3.24
CA PHE A 160 2.51 -17.00 4.27
C PHE A 160 1.40 -18.04 4.21
N ASP A 161 0.60 -18.10 5.28
CA ASP A 161 -0.49 -19.05 5.44
C ASP A 161 -1.50 -18.91 4.28
N LYS A 162 -1.96 -20.04 3.74
CA LYS A 162 -2.98 -20.08 2.69
C LYS A 162 -4.19 -19.22 3.04
N ASP A 163 -4.68 -18.47 2.06
CA ASP A 163 -5.85 -17.59 2.16
C ASP A 163 -5.77 -16.51 3.26
N SER A 164 -4.58 -16.25 3.81
CA SER A 164 -4.39 -15.24 4.87
C SER A 164 -4.04 -13.86 4.33
N PHE A 165 -3.57 -13.73 3.08
CA PHE A 165 -3.15 -12.44 2.54
C PHE A 165 -4.34 -11.57 2.11
N VAL A 166 -4.35 -10.32 2.58
CA VAL A 166 -5.28 -9.27 2.16
C VAL A 166 -4.45 -8.11 1.64
N GLU A 167 -4.45 -7.96 0.32
CA GLU A 167 -3.79 -6.84 -0.35
C GLU A 167 -4.55 -5.53 -0.08
N THR A 168 -3.81 -4.45 0.10
CA THR A 168 -4.35 -3.09 0.27
C THR A 168 -3.67 -2.14 -0.71
N PHE A 169 -4.40 -1.14 -1.18
CA PHE A 169 -3.99 -0.21 -2.23
C PHE A 169 -3.65 -0.89 -3.57
N GLU A 170 -4.34 -1.96 -3.95
CA GLU A 170 -4.11 -2.67 -5.22
C GLU A 170 -4.20 -1.74 -6.45
N GLY A 171 -5.10 -0.76 -6.41
CA GLY A 171 -5.31 0.19 -7.50
C GLY A 171 -4.23 1.28 -7.64
N TRP A 172 -3.40 1.51 -6.62
CA TRP A 172 -2.45 2.63 -6.55
C TRP A 172 -1.00 2.17 -6.41
N ALA A 173 -0.09 2.85 -7.11
CA ALA A 173 1.35 2.60 -7.06
C ALA A 173 1.70 1.11 -7.17
N LYS A 174 1.28 0.52 -8.30
CA LYS A 174 1.23 -0.93 -8.53
C LYS A 174 2.60 -1.62 -8.59
N THR A 175 3.69 -0.84 -8.62
CA THR A 175 5.06 -1.39 -8.55
C THR A 175 5.42 -1.92 -7.16
N VAL A 176 4.61 -1.61 -6.14
CA VAL A 176 4.75 -2.16 -4.78
C VAL A 176 3.43 -2.78 -4.34
N VAL A 177 3.50 -3.98 -3.78
CA VAL A 177 2.38 -4.72 -3.20
C VAL A 177 2.44 -4.58 -1.68
N THR A 178 1.34 -4.22 -1.06
CA THR A 178 1.25 -4.01 0.40
C THR A 178 0.02 -4.70 0.95
N GLY A 179 0.13 -5.38 2.09
CA GLY A 179 -1.04 -6.02 2.68
C GLY A 179 -0.75 -6.66 4.03
N ARG A 180 -1.73 -7.41 4.54
CA ARG A 180 -1.64 -8.15 5.80
C ARG A 180 -1.73 -9.63 5.50
N ALA A 181 -0.93 -10.44 6.20
CA ALA A 181 -0.94 -11.89 6.09
C ALA A 181 -0.86 -12.54 7.47
N LYS A 182 -0.82 -13.87 7.51
CA LYS A 182 -0.44 -14.63 8.70
C LYS A 182 0.73 -15.56 8.39
N LEU A 183 1.65 -15.72 9.33
CA LEU A 183 2.73 -16.69 9.28
C LEU A 183 2.63 -17.60 10.49
N GLY A 184 2.24 -18.87 10.29
CA GLY A 184 1.94 -19.78 11.39
C GLY A 184 0.84 -19.25 12.31
N GLY A 185 -0.11 -18.49 11.76
CA GLY A 185 -1.20 -17.87 12.49
C GLY A 185 -0.87 -16.53 13.15
N ILE A 186 0.38 -16.05 13.08
CA ILE A 186 0.81 -14.74 13.59
C ILE A 186 0.48 -13.66 12.55
N PRO A 187 -0.33 -12.64 12.87
CA PRO A 187 -0.60 -11.52 11.97
C PRO A 187 0.66 -10.71 11.68
N VAL A 188 0.87 -10.35 10.40
CA VAL A 188 2.03 -9.60 9.94
C VAL A 188 1.66 -8.62 8.83
N GLY A 189 2.39 -7.50 8.76
CA GLY A 189 2.39 -6.59 7.61
C GLY A 189 3.38 -7.08 6.56
N VAL A 190 3.01 -6.99 5.28
CA VAL A 190 3.82 -7.44 4.16
C VAL A 190 3.98 -6.33 3.14
N ILE A 191 5.22 -6.08 2.71
CA ILE A 191 5.58 -5.23 1.59
C ILE A 191 6.39 -6.08 0.61
N ALA A 192 6.00 -6.10 -0.65
CA ALA A 192 6.69 -6.84 -1.71
C ALA A 192 6.75 -6.02 -2.99
N VAL A 193 7.63 -6.41 -3.91
CA VAL A 193 7.94 -5.62 -5.11
C VAL A 193 7.45 -6.33 -6.35
N GLU A 194 6.76 -5.58 -7.21
CA GLU A 194 6.39 -6.04 -8.53
C GLU A 194 7.62 -6.11 -9.44
N THR A 195 7.72 -7.18 -10.24
CA THR A 195 8.83 -7.38 -11.17
C THR A 195 8.45 -7.01 -12.60
N GLN A 196 7.16 -7.04 -12.93
CA GLN A 196 6.66 -6.64 -14.24
C GLN A 196 6.52 -5.12 -14.38
N THR A 197 6.62 -4.63 -15.62
CA THR A 197 6.29 -3.24 -15.93
C THR A 197 4.80 -3.00 -15.72
N MET A 198 4.48 -2.02 -14.88
CA MET A 198 3.11 -1.62 -14.58
C MET A 198 2.74 -0.35 -15.36
N MET A 199 1.48 -0.24 -15.78
CA MET A 199 0.99 0.97 -16.43
C MET A 199 0.30 1.87 -15.41
N GLU A 200 0.81 3.09 -15.26
CA GLU A 200 0.17 4.15 -14.49
C GLU A 200 -0.75 4.95 -15.42
N LEU A 201 -2.04 4.96 -15.11
CA LEU A 201 -3.04 5.73 -15.85
C LEU A 201 -3.28 7.07 -15.15
N THR A 202 -2.92 8.16 -15.81
CA THR A 202 -3.31 9.51 -15.42
C THR A 202 -4.54 9.92 -16.23
N PRO A 203 -5.70 10.13 -15.59
CA PRO A 203 -6.92 10.51 -16.31
C PRO A 203 -6.77 11.89 -16.96
N ALA A 204 -7.47 12.10 -18.07
CA ALA A 204 -7.60 13.44 -18.64
C ALA A 204 -8.29 14.37 -17.63
N ASP A 205 -7.88 15.64 -17.59
CA ASP A 205 -8.56 16.69 -16.85
C ASP A 205 -9.72 17.23 -17.70
N PRO A 206 -10.99 16.97 -17.35
CA PRO A 206 -12.14 17.48 -18.12
C PRO A 206 -12.19 19.01 -18.18
N GLY A 207 -11.52 19.71 -17.25
CA GLY A 207 -11.41 21.16 -17.25
C GLY A 207 -10.46 21.72 -18.30
N GLN A 208 -9.57 20.90 -18.88
CA GLN A 208 -8.56 21.30 -19.85
C GLN A 208 -8.80 20.60 -21.19
N LEU A 209 -9.11 21.37 -22.24
CA LEU A 209 -9.55 20.83 -23.54
C LEU A 209 -8.49 20.02 -24.27
N ASP A 210 -7.21 20.32 -24.04
CA ASP A 210 -6.04 19.65 -24.61
C ASP A 210 -5.55 18.47 -23.76
N SER A 211 -6.19 18.23 -22.60
CA SER A 211 -5.87 17.10 -21.75
C SER A 211 -6.34 15.79 -22.36
N HIS A 212 -5.49 14.77 -22.26
CA HIS A 212 -5.77 13.42 -22.71
C HIS A 212 -5.30 12.45 -21.63
N GLU A 213 -5.94 11.28 -21.58
CA GLU A 213 -5.49 10.21 -20.71
C GLU A 213 -4.06 9.81 -21.10
N ARG A 214 -3.20 9.66 -20.10
CA ARG A 214 -1.81 9.25 -20.29
C ARG A 214 -1.58 7.93 -19.59
N SER A 215 -0.96 7.00 -20.30
CA SER A 215 -0.52 5.72 -19.77
C SER A 215 1.00 5.71 -19.74
N VAL A 216 1.57 5.71 -18.54
CA VAL A 216 3.01 5.82 -18.32
C VAL A 216 3.52 4.47 -17.84
N PRO A 217 4.47 3.84 -18.55
CA PRO A 217 5.09 2.61 -18.08
C PRO A 217 5.99 2.91 -16.87
N ARG A 218 5.81 2.12 -15.81
CA ARG A 218 6.63 2.12 -14.59
C ARG A 218 7.33 0.78 -14.51
N ALA A 219 8.66 0.79 -14.59
CA ALA A 219 9.46 -0.42 -14.52
C ALA A 219 9.24 -1.14 -13.17
N GLY A 220 9.17 -2.47 -13.19
CA GLY A 220 9.24 -3.27 -11.97
C GLY A 220 10.57 -3.07 -11.25
N GLN A 221 10.63 -3.45 -9.98
CA GLN A 221 11.82 -3.34 -9.13
C GLN A 221 12.37 -1.90 -8.95
N VAL A 222 11.56 -0.87 -9.21
CA VAL A 222 11.96 0.53 -9.06
C VAL A 222 10.97 1.27 -8.16
N TRP A 223 11.49 2.04 -7.20
CA TRP A 223 10.68 3.01 -6.46
C TRP A 223 10.48 4.29 -7.26
N PHE A 224 9.22 4.65 -7.43
CA PHE A 224 8.72 5.92 -7.96
C PHE A 224 8.07 6.73 -6.83
N PRO A 225 7.76 8.03 -7.04
CA PRO A 225 7.25 8.89 -5.95
C PRO A 225 6.01 8.30 -5.26
N ASP A 226 5.11 7.73 -6.06
CA ASP A 226 3.89 7.07 -5.61
C ASP A 226 4.15 5.80 -4.79
N SER A 227 5.03 4.92 -5.26
CA SER A 227 5.35 3.64 -4.62
C SER A 227 6.23 3.78 -3.40
N ALA A 228 7.14 4.76 -3.38
CA ALA A 228 7.85 5.15 -2.17
C ALA A 228 6.88 5.72 -1.11
N THR A 229 5.91 6.55 -1.53
CA THR A 229 4.85 7.06 -0.65
C THR A 229 3.95 5.93 -0.13
N LYS A 230 3.55 4.99 -0.99
CA LYS A 230 2.77 3.80 -0.61
C LYS A 230 3.51 2.93 0.40
N THR A 231 4.80 2.69 0.17
CA THR A 231 5.68 1.95 1.08
C THR A 231 5.74 2.64 2.44
N ALA A 232 6.09 3.93 2.47
CA ALA A 232 6.16 4.71 3.69
C ALA A 232 4.82 4.70 4.44
N ARG A 233 3.71 4.81 3.70
CA ARG A 233 2.37 4.76 4.29
C ARG A 233 2.04 3.42 4.92
N ALA A 234 2.35 2.32 4.25
CA ALA A 234 2.12 0.98 4.78
C ALA A 234 2.95 0.73 6.04
N LEU A 235 4.23 1.13 6.05
CA LEU A 235 5.08 1.05 7.24
C LEU A 235 4.45 1.75 8.44
N LEU A 236 4.04 3.00 8.24
CA LEU A 236 3.45 3.80 9.29
C LEU A 236 2.14 3.18 9.83
N ASP A 237 1.33 2.60 8.94
CA ASP A 237 0.05 1.98 9.31
C ASP A 237 0.25 0.66 10.08
N PHE A 238 1.15 -0.19 9.61
CA PHE A 238 1.48 -1.46 10.25
C PHE A 238 2.13 -1.27 11.64
N ASN A 239 3.02 -0.28 11.79
CA ASN A 239 3.64 0.05 13.08
C ASN A 239 2.57 0.45 14.12
N ARG A 240 1.57 1.23 13.68
CA ARG A 240 0.44 1.63 14.54
C ARG A 240 -0.47 0.47 14.91
N GLU A 241 -0.61 -0.52 14.04
CA GLU A 241 -1.33 -1.76 14.32
C GLU A 241 -0.52 -2.74 15.19
N GLY A 242 0.75 -2.44 15.48
CA GLY A 242 1.60 -3.31 16.27
C GLY A 242 2.02 -4.58 15.53
N LEU A 243 2.02 -4.57 14.20
CA LEU A 243 2.33 -5.75 13.39
C LEU A 243 3.84 -5.92 13.21
N PRO A 244 4.38 -7.15 13.31
CA PRO A 244 5.67 -7.48 12.72
C PRO A 244 5.63 -7.27 11.20
N LEU A 245 6.76 -6.89 10.64
CA LEU A 245 6.88 -6.51 9.24
C LEU A 245 7.73 -7.51 8.46
N PHE A 246 7.28 -7.87 7.26
CA PHE A 246 8.07 -8.57 6.26
C PHE A 246 8.19 -7.70 5.01
N ILE A 247 9.42 -7.33 4.65
CA ILE A 247 9.75 -6.67 3.39
C ILE A 247 10.41 -7.72 2.48
N LEU A 248 9.68 -8.20 1.48
CA LEU A 248 10.23 -9.03 0.41
C LEU A 248 10.96 -8.11 -0.58
N ALA A 249 12.19 -7.77 -0.25
CA ALA A 249 12.97 -6.73 -0.91
C ALA A 249 13.46 -7.19 -2.28
N ASN A 250 13.09 -6.46 -3.33
CA ASN A 250 13.50 -6.76 -4.71
C ASN A 250 13.57 -5.48 -5.56
N TRP A 251 14.39 -4.50 -5.12
CA TRP A 251 14.53 -3.20 -5.78
C TRP A 251 15.93 -2.97 -6.34
N ARG A 252 15.98 -2.54 -7.60
CA ARG A 252 17.20 -2.06 -8.29
C ARG A 252 17.57 -0.63 -7.89
N GLY A 253 16.63 0.14 -7.33
CA GLY A 253 16.88 1.49 -6.88
C GLY A 253 15.63 2.37 -6.86
N PHE A 254 15.87 3.67 -6.70
CA PHE A 254 14.88 4.72 -6.92
C PHE A 254 14.96 5.23 -8.35
N SER A 255 13.85 5.68 -8.92
CA SER A 255 13.87 6.39 -10.18
C SER A 255 14.62 7.71 -10.04
N GLY A 256 15.69 7.87 -10.82
CA GLY A 256 16.52 9.08 -10.88
C GLY A 256 16.16 10.04 -12.02
N GLY A 257 15.04 9.81 -12.71
CA GLY A 257 14.62 10.66 -13.83
C GLY A 257 14.21 12.07 -13.38
N GLN A 258 14.41 13.07 -14.25
CA GLN A 258 14.11 14.48 -13.94
C GLN A 258 12.68 14.68 -13.44
N ARG A 259 11.71 14.00 -14.06
CA ARG A 259 10.29 14.07 -13.68
C ARG A 259 10.07 13.53 -12.25
N ASP A 260 10.61 12.36 -11.94
CA ASP A 260 10.39 11.72 -10.63
C ASP A 260 11.13 12.48 -9.51
N LEU A 261 12.28 13.08 -9.81
CA LEU A 261 12.96 14.04 -8.91
C LEU A 261 12.10 15.27 -8.65
N PHE A 262 11.48 15.84 -9.68
CA PHE A 262 10.56 16.97 -9.56
C PHE A 262 9.28 16.61 -8.79
N GLU A 263 8.74 15.41 -8.99
CA GLU A 263 7.57 14.87 -8.28
C GLU A 263 7.87 14.46 -6.83
N GLY A 264 9.12 14.55 -6.39
CA GLY A 264 9.50 14.45 -4.99
C GLY A 264 9.88 13.04 -4.51
N ILE A 265 10.51 12.24 -5.37
CA ILE A 265 11.00 10.89 -4.99
C ILE A 265 11.90 10.90 -3.74
N LEU A 266 12.72 11.95 -3.54
CA LEU A 266 13.61 12.06 -2.38
C LEU A 266 12.84 12.29 -1.08
N GLN A 267 11.79 13.10 -1.12
CA GLN A 267 10.89 13.34 0.02
C GLN A 267 10.16 12.04 0.38
N ALA A 268 9.65 11.32 -0.62
CA ALA A 268 9.00 10.03 -0.40
C ALA A 268 9.98 8.97 0.15
N GLY A 269 11.18 8.87 -0.42
CA GLY A 269 12.21 7.92 0.00
C GLY A 269 12.73 8.17 1.42
N SER A 270 12.96 9.43 1.81
CA SER A 270 13.37 9.77 3.19
C SER A 270 12.32 9.38 4.24
N THR A 271 11.03 9.39 3.88
CA THR A 271 9.95 8.98 4.79
C THR A 271 9.99 7.48 5.09
N ILE A 272 10.51 6.65 4.18
CA ILE A 272 10.73 5.21 4.43
C ILE A 272 11.73 5.03 5.58
N VAL A 273 12.84 5.77 5.54
CA VAL A 273 13.87 5.75 6.59
C VAL A 273 13.30 6.17 7.94
N GLU A 274 12.55 7.27 8.00
CA GLU A 274 11.95 7.73 9.26
C GLU A 274 10.96 6.73 9.86
N ASN A 275 10.13 6.10 9.01
CA ASN A 275 9.15 5.11 9.48
C ASN A 275 9.81 3.80 9.91
N LEU A 276 10.91 3.38 9.29
CA LEU A 276 11.69 2.22 9.73
C LEU A 276 12.49 2.51 11.01
N ARG A 277 13.09 3.70 11.12
CA ARG A 277 13.82 4.16 12.32
C ARG A 277 12.94 4.15 13.57
N THR A 278 11.64 4.46 13.40
CA THR A 278 10.65 4.53 14.49
C THR A 278 9.73 3.31 14.55
N TYR A 279 10.03 2.26 13.77
CA TYR A 279 9.29 1.00 13.82
C TYR A 279 9.52 0.29 15.15
N ASN A 280 8.45 -0.12 15.83
CA ASN A 280 8.54 -0.63 17.21
C ASN A 280 8.50 -2.16 17.30
N GLN A 281 8.13 -2.84 16.22
CA GLN A 281 8.00 -4.30 16.14
C GLN A 281 9.15 -4.92 15.35
N PRO A 282 9.34 -6.25 15.40
CA PRO A 282 10.30 -6.94 14.54
C PRO A 282 10.01 -6.69 13.06
N ALA A 283 11.06 -6.39 12.29
CA ALA A 283 11.00 -6.16 10.87
C ALA A 283 12.04 -7.03 10.16
N PHE A 284 11.59 -7.81 9.19
CA PHE A 284 12.41 -8.74 8.44
C PHE A 284 12.52 -8.26 6.99
N VAL A 285 13.73 -7.90 6.57
CA VAL A 285 14.03 -7.58 5.18
C VAL A 285 14.61 -8.81 4.54
N TYR A 286 13.86 -9.45 3.66
CA TYR A 286 14.25 -10.69 2.99
C TYR A 286 14.35 -10.48 1.49
N ILE A 287 15.53 -10.73 0.90
CA ILE A 287 15.71 -10.73 -0.55
C ILE A 287 15.36 -12.13 -1.07
N PRO A 288 14.26 -12.30 -1.82
CA PRO A 288 13.78 -13.62 -2.24
C PRO A 288 14.64 -14.22 -3.36
N MET A 289 14.35 -15.46 -3.73
CA MET A 289 14.96 -16.12 -4.89
C MET A 289 14.76 -15.29 -6.16
N ALA A 290 15.81 -15.20 -6.99
CA ALA A 290 15.86 -14.30 -8.16
C ALA A 290 15.63 -12.81 -7.84
N GLY A 291 15.65 -12.42 -6.57
CA GLY A 291 15.54 -11.04 -6.12
C GLY A 291 16.87 -10.31 -6.12
N GLU A 292 16.79 -8.99 -6.16
CA GLU A 292 17.96 -8.13 -6.02
C GLU A 292 17.67 -6.88 -5.19
N LEU A 293 18.65 -6.41 -4.44
CA LEU A 293 18.57 -5.15 -3.71
C LEU A 293 19.84 -4.32 -3.99
N ARG A 294 19.68 -3.08 -4.45
CA ARG A 294 20.83 -2.27 -4.89
C ARG A 294 20.83 -0.83 -4.41
N GLY A 295 22.03 -0.26 -4.36
CA GLY A 295 22.27 1.18 -4.22
C GLY A 295 21.41 1.84 -3.14
N GLY A 296 20.74 2.94 -3.51
CA GLY A 296 19.88 3.69 -2.62
C GLY A 296 18.71 2.88 -2.05
N ALA A 297 18.21 1.88 -2.77
CA ALA A 297 17.13 1.03 -2.26
C ALA A 297 17.59 0.18 -1.08
N TRP A 298 18.84 -0.30 -1.09
CA TRP A 298 19.44 -0.98 0.07
C TRP A 298 19.55 -0.02 1.26
N VAL A 299 20.08 1.19 1.01
CA VAL A 299 20.34 2.19 2.06
C VAL A 299 19.09 2.47 2.91
N VAL A 300 17.91 2.57 2.29
CA VAL A 300 16.68 2.96 3.00
C VAL A 300 16.01 1.83 3.77
N VAL A 301 16.44 0.57 3.63
CA VAL A 301 15.90 -0.58 4.36
C VAL A 301 16.94 -1.33 5.19
N ASP A 302 18.17 -0.81 5.27
CA ASP A 302 19.25 -1.48 5.96
C ASP A 302 19.00 -1.62 7.48
N SER A 303 19.43 -2.75 8.04
CA SER A 303 19.36 -3.02 9.49
C SER A 303 19.92 -1.90 10.37
N LYS A 304 20.91 -1.13 9.89
CA LYS A 304 21.51 -0.01 10.63
C LYS A 304 20.56 1.16 10.88
N ILE A 305 19.44 1.25 10.16
CA ILE A 305 18.39 2.26 10.42
C ILE A 305 17.75 2.02 11.79
N ASN A 306 17.54 0.75 12.16
CA ASN A 306 16.92 0.35 13.42
C ASN A 306 17.46 -1.03 13.87
N PRO A 307 18.69 -1.06 14.44
CA PRO A 307 19.44 -2.30 14.66
C PRO A 307 18.79 -3.24 15.70
N ASP A 308 17.90 -2.71 16.55
CA ASP A 308 17.18 -3.49 17.57
C ASP A 308 15.93 -4.18 17.01
N ARG A 309 15.51 -3.82 15.79
CA ARG A 309 14.21 -4.23 15.21
C ARG A 309 14.33 -4.84 13.83
N ILE A 310 15.32 -4.45 13.03
CA ILE A 310 15.47 -4.90 11.65
C ILE A 310 16.52 -6.00 11.55
N GLU A 311 16.12 -7.13 10.96
CA GLU A 311 17.01 -8.20 10.54
C GLU A 311 16.96 -8.35 9.01
N CYS A 312 18.13 -8.53 8.39
CA CYS A 312 18.25 -8.66 6.94
C CYS A 312 18.69 -10.09 6.57
N TYR A 313 17.99 -10.68 5.62
CA TYR A 313 18.21 -12.03 5.10
C TYR A 313 18.24 -12.01 3.58
N ALA A 314 19.02 -12.91 2.99
CA ALA A 314 19.09 -13.07 1.54
C ALA A 314 19.04 -14.55 1.18
N GLU A 315 18.24 -14.90 0.19
CA GLU A 315 18.28 -16.21 -0.45
C GLU A 315 19.64 -16.39 -1.15
N ARG A 316 20.10 -17.62 -1.33
CA ARG A 316 21.44 -17.90 -1.88
C ARG A 316 21.64 -17.39 -3.31
N THR A 317 20.56 -17.29 -4.09
CA THR A 317 20.58 -16.75 -5.46
C THR A 317 20.35 -15.25 -5.53
N ALA A 318 20.03 -14.61 -4.41
CA ALA A 318 19.80 -13.18 -4.33
C ALA A 318 21.06 -12.38 -4.68
N LYS A 319 20.87 -11.20 -5.26
CA LYS A 319 21.96 -10.30 -5.67
C LYS A 319 21.89 -8.99 -4.90
N GLY A 320 23.04 -8.43 -4.55
CA GLY A 320 23.10 -7.07 -4.03
C GLY A 320 24.44 -6.42 -4.25
N ASN A 321 24.43 -5.14 -4.65
CA ASN A 321 25.62 -4.32 -4.93
C ASN A 321 25.24 -2.83 -4.91
N VAL A 322 26.24 -1.95 -4.89
CA VAL A 322 26.02 -0.48 -5.00
C VAL A 322 25.42 -0.11 -6.36
N LEU A 323 25.96 -0.67 -7.44
CA LEU A 323 25.49 -0.50 -8.82
C LEU A 323 25.20 -1.85 -9.47
N GLU A 324 24.57 -1.82 -10.63
CA GLU A 324 24.47 -3.00 -11.48
C GLU A 324 25.83 -3.37 -12.07
N PRO A 325 26.08 -4.65 -12.38
CA PRO A 325 27.35 -5.08 -12.97
C PRO A 325 27.72 -4.30 -14.24
N GLN A 326 26.73 -3.91 -15.05
CA GLN A 326 26.93 -3.09 -16.25
C GLN A 326 27.43 -1.68 -15.89
N GLY A 327 26.79 -1.02 -14.92
CA GLY A 327 27.22 0.30 -14.45
C GLY A 327 28.57 0.30 -13.72
N LEU A 328 28.99 -0.82 -13.14
CA LEU A 328 30.34 -0.99 -12.57
C LEU A 328 31.43 -1.04 -13.63
N ILE A 329 31.13 -1.48 -14.85
CA ILE A 329 32.10 -1.56 -15.96
C ILE A 329 32.31 -0.18 -16.61
N GLU A 330 31.33 0.70 -16.50
CA GLU A 330 31.35 2.04 -17.09
C GLU A 330 32.16 3.08 -16.28
N ILE A 331 32.53 2.75 -15.04
CA ILE A 331 33.32 3.59 -14.11
C ILE A 331 34.74 3.05 -14.01
#